data_AF-A0A6V7I9Y1-F1
#
_entry.id   AF-A0A6V7I9Y1-F1
#
_cell.length_a   1.000
_cell.length_b   1.000
_cell.length_c   1.000
_cell.angle_alpha   90.00
_cell.angle_beta   90.00
_cell.angle_gamma   90.00
#
_symmetry.space_group_name_H-M   'P 1'
#
loop_
_entity.id
_entity.type
_entity.pdbx_description
1 polymer ?
#
loop_
_entity_poly.entity_id
_entity_poly.type
_entity_poly.pdbx_seq_one_letter_code
_entity_poly.pdbx_strand_id
1 'polypeptide(L)'
;FGGYSSDSLAERIMDCKAKVLITADGVYRGEKKLLLKTICDEALNKVKSHGHEVESCIVVSHLRRLANPCGKTTAVGENATFRLRNQSRFT
;
A
#
# COMPACT_ATOMS: atom_id res chain seq x y z
N PHE A 1 -8.68 3.65 5.28
CA PHE A 1 -7.97 3.49 6.57
C PHE A 1 -6.84 4.52 6.67
N GLY A 2 -6.59 5.13 7.84
CA GLY A 2 -5.71 6.31 7.98
C GLY A 2 -4.63 6.24 9.07
N GLY A 3 -4.25 5.05 9.55
CA GLY A 3 -3.13 4.88 10.48
C GLY A 3 -3.47 4.32 11.87
N TYR A 4 -4.41 3.37 12.00
CA TYR A 4 -4.40 2.49 13.18
C TYR A 4 -3.24 1.47 13.08
N SER A 5 -2.99 0.74 14.16
CA SER A 5 -2.13 -0.44 14.15
C SER A 5 -2.76 -1.59 13.35
N SER A 6 -1.94 -2.58 12.96
CA SER A 6 -2.44 -3.77 12.25
C SER A 6 -3.40 -4.60 13.11
N ASP A 7 -3.19 -4.66 14.43
CA ASP A 7 -4.09 -5.34 15.39
C ASP A 7 -5.48 -4.71 15.43
N SER A 8 -5.56 -3.40 15.65
CA SER A 8 -6.87 -2.71 15.72
C SER A 8 -7.59 -2.69 14.37
N LEU A 9 -6.87 -2.82 13.25
CA LEU A 9 -7.50 -3.02 11.94
C LEU A 9 -8.05 -4.43 11.80
N ALA A 10 -7.29 -5.45 12.22
CA ALA A 10 -7.69 -6.84 12.15
C ALA A 10 -8.97 -7.10 12.95
N GLU A 11 -9.01 -6.68 14.22
CA GLU A 11 -10.19 -6.83 15.09
C GLU A 11 -11.46 -6.27 14.45
N ARG A 12 -11.37 -5.09 13.84
CA ARG A 12 -12.51 -4.46 13.16
C ARG A 12 -12.96 -5.21 11.91
N ILE A 13 -12.01 -5.74 11.12
CA ILE A 13 -12.32 -6.55 9.94
C ILE A 13 -13.05 -7.84 10.36
N MET A 14 -12.62 -8.45 11.47
CA MET A 14 -13.27 -9.65 12.03
C MET A 14 -14.68 -9.34 12.53
N ASP A 15 -14.84 -8.24 13.30
CA ASP A 15 -16.11 -7.85 13.91
C ASP A 15 -17.18 -7.56 12.85
N CYS A 16 -16.82 -6.84 11.79
CA CYS A 16 -17.75 -6.55 10.69
C CYS A 16 -17.82 -7.64 9.61
N LYS A 17 -17.03 -8.71 9.73
CA LYS A 17 -16.88 -9.78 8.73
C LYS A 17 -16.69 -9.21 7.30
N ALA A 18 -15.85 -8.20 7.16
CA ALA A 18 -15.68 -7.49 5.90
C ALA A 18 -15.16 -8.41 4.79
N LYS A 19 -15.78 -8.35 3.61
CA LYS A 19 -15.34 -9.08 2.40
C LYS A 19 -14.38 -8.28 1.53
N VAL A 20 -14.42 -6.96 1.63
CA VAL A 20 -13.62 -6.06 0.80
C VAL A 20 -12.88 -5.06 1.68
N LEU A 21 -11.58 -4.92 1.46
CA LEU A 21 -10.74 -3.92 2.10
C LEU A 21 -10.33 -2.86 1.06
N ILE A 22 -10.60 -1.59 1.36
CA ILE A 22 -10.15 -0.46 0.53
C ILE A 22 -9.09 0.33 1.32
N THR A 23 -7.90 0.42 0.74
CA THR A 23 -6.74 1.11 1.33
C THR A 23 -5.99 1.93 0.28
N ALA A 24 -4.94 2.63 0.71
CA ALA A 24 -4.00 3.32 -0.16
C ALA A 24 -2.59 2.72 0.01
N ASP A 25 -1.70 3.00 -0.95
CA ASP A 25 -0.27 2.64 -0.89
C ASP A 25 0.42 3.29 0.33
N GLY A 26 0.13 4.56 0.59
CA GLY A 26 0.60 5.28 1.77
C GLY A 26 0.13 6.72 1.79
N VAL A 27 0.30 7.37 2.93
CA VAL A 27 -0.10 8.77 3.16
C VAL A 27 1.03 9.53 3.85
N TYR A 28 1.13 10.83 3.60
CA TYR A 28 2.00 11.71 4.37
C TYR A 28 1.21 12.38 5.49
N ARG A 29 1.70 12.23 6.73
CA ARG A 29 1.17 12.93 7.89
C ARG A 29 2.24 13.92 8.36
N GLY A 30 2.11 15.16 7.90
CA GLY A 30 3.19 16.15 8.01
C GLY A 30 4.40 15.67 7.20
N GLU A 31 5.57 15.63 7.83
CA GLU A 31 6.82 15.17 7.21
C GLU A 31 6.97 13.64 7.22
N LYS A 32 6.13 12.93 7.98
CA LYS A 32 6.25 11.47 8.14
C LYS A 32 5.45 10.73 7.06
N LYS A 33 6.14 9.85 6.34
CA LYS A 33 5.53 8.90 5.41
C LYS A 33 5.00 7.68 6.17
N LEU A 34 3.71 7.37 5.99
CA LEU A 34 3.06 6.18 6.54
C LEU A 34 2.71 5.21 5.42
N LEU A 35 3.28 4.01 5.48
CA LEU A 35 3.00 2.93 4.53
C LEU A 35 1.77 2.15 4.98
N LEU A 36 0.61 2.50 4.43
CA LEU A 36 -0.66 1.89 4.79
C LEU A 36 -0.78 0.46 4.25
N LYS A 37 -0.18 0.18 3.09
CA LYS A 37 -0.19 -1.16 2.48
C LYS A 37 0.39 -2.23 3.40
N THR A 38 1.56 -1.96 4.00
CA THR A 38 2.24 -2.89 4.91
C THR A 38 1.37 -3.22 6.12
N ILE A 39 0.76 -2.21 6.73
CA ILE A 39 -0.14 -2.37 7.88
C ILE A 39 -1.37 -3.20 7.50
N CYS A 40 -1.94 -2.96 6.32
CA CYS A 40 -3.07 -3.72 5.82
C CYS A 40 -2.72 -5.19 5.56
N ASP A 41 -1.54 -5.47 5.00
CA ASP A 41 -1.10 -6.86 4.74
C ASP A 41 -0.93 -7.64 6.04
N GLU A 42 -0.32 -7.03 7.05
CA GLU A 42 -0.21 -7.63 8.38
C GLU A 42 -1.58 -7.89 9.01
N ALA A 43 -2.51 -6.94 8.90
CA ALA A 43 -3.87 -7.10 9.42
C ALA A 43 -4.61 -8.25 8.71
N LEU A 44 -4.46 -8.36 7.38
CA LEU A 44 -5.05 -9.44 6.59
C LEU A 44 -4.49 -10.81 6.99
N ASN A 45 -3.19 -10.90 7.28
CA ASN A 45 -2.58 -12.14 7.78
C ASN A 45 -3.14 -12.53 9.15
N LYS A 46 -3.30 -11.56 10.07
CA LYS A 46 -3.92 -11.80 11.37
C LYS A 46 -5.37 -12.27 11.22
N VAL A 47 -6.14 -11.62 10.36
CA VAL A 47 -7.54 -11.96 10.04
C VAL A 47 -7.66 -13.40 9.52
N LYS A 48 -6.77 -13.79 8.60
CA LYS A 48 -6.70 -15.17 8.07
C LYS A 48 -6.45 -16.20 9.17
N SER A 49 -5.55 -15.93 10.11
CA SER A 49 -5.30 -16.83 11.25
C SER A 49 -6.51 -17.02 12.17
N HIS A 50 -7.43 -16.04 12.21
CA HIS A 50 -8.65 -16.12 13.02
C HIS A 50 -9.85 -16.68 12.26
N GLY A 51 -9.67 -17.19 11.04
CA GLY A 51 -10.69 -17.93 10.29
C GLY A 51 -11.63 -17.07 9.45
N HIS A 52 -11.28 -15.80 9.17
CA HIS A 52 -12.02 -14.96 8.23
C HIS A 52 -11.10 -14.55 7.08
N GLU A 53 -11.64 -14.50 5.86
CA GLU A 53 -10.88 -14.14 4.66
C GLU A 53 -11.54 -12.97 3.93
N VAL A 54 -10.71 -12.01 3.53
CA VAL A 54 -11.13 -10.86 2.72
C VAL A 54 -10.96 -11.23 1.25
N GLU A 55 -12.07 -11.27 0.51
CA GLU A 55 -12.13 -11.67 -0.90
C GLU A 55 -11.38 -10.70 -1.83
N SER A 56 -11.36 -9.40 -1.50
CA SER A 56 -10.73 -8.38 -2.36
C SER A 56 -10.10 -7.25 -1.56
N CYS A 57 -8.88 -6.86 -1.96
CA CYS A 57 -8.17 -5.72 -1.41
C CYS A 57 -7.87 -4.71 -2.53
N ILE A 58 -8.53 -3.55 -2.47
CA ILE A 58 -8.35 -2.47 -3.45
C ILE A 58 -7.36 -1.47 -2.86
N VAL A 59 -6.28 -1.21 -3.60
CA VAL A 59 -5.23 -0.28 -3.20
C VAL A 59 -5.21 0.93 -4.12
N VAL A 60 -5.45 2.11 -3.57
CA VAL A 60 -5.34 3.38 -4.28
C VAL A 60 -3.87 3.83 -4.31
N SER A 61 -3.35 4.14 -5.51
CA SER A 61 -2.03 4.78 -5.66
C SER A 61 -2.10 6.26 -5.28
N HIS A 62 -1.91 6.55 -3.98
CA HIS A 62 -1.93 7.90 -3.42
C HIS A 62 -0.53 8.55 -3.42
N LEU A 63 0.51 7.80 -3.05
CA LEU A 63 1.88 8.32 -2.97
C LEU A 63 2.39 8.85 -4.31
N ARG A 64 2.06 8.17 -5.42
CA ARG A 64 2.47 8.61 -6.76
C ARG A 64 1.92 9.99 -7.15
N ARG A 65 0.74 10.36 -6.64
CA ARG A 65 0.14 11.69 -6.90
C ARG A 65 0.80 12.78 -6.07
N LEU A 66 1.33 12.42 -4.90
CA LEU A 66 2.06 13.33 -4.01
C LEU A 66 3.55 13.44 -4.38
N ALA A 67 4.07 12.49 -5.18
CA ALA A 67 5.44 12.46 -5.65
C ALA A 67 5.78 13.50 -6.74
N ASN A 68 4.94 14.52 -6.96
CA ASN A 68 5.39 15.77 -7.58
C ASN A 68 6.04 16.63 -6.48
N PRO A 69 7.36 16.51 -6.25
CA PRO A 69 7.99 17.10 -5.10
C PRO A 69 8.44 18.50 -5.50
N CYS A 70 7.68 19.52 -5.14
CA CYS A 70 8.31 20.82 -4.98
C CYS A 70 9.16 20.75 -3.70
N GLY A 71 10.47 20.48 -3.87
CA GLY A 71 11.49 20.75 -2.86
C GLY A 71 11.89 19.58 -1.95
N LYS A 72 13.04 18.98 -2.32
CA LYS A 72 14.07 18.31 -1.48
C LYS A 72 13.62 17.12 -0.62
N THR A 73 14.24 15.94 -0.85
CA THR A 73 15.02 15.19 0.16
C THR A 73 15.67 13.95 -0.47
N THR A 74 17.01 13.96 -0.42
CA THR A 74 18.02 12.88 -0.53
C THR A 74 17.62 11.53 -1.10
N ALA A 75 18.20 11.23 -2.27
CA ALA A 75 18.33 9.90 -2.82
C ALA A 75 19.29 9.07 -1.95
N VAL A 76 18.78 8.00 -1.33
CA VAL A 76 19.57 6.80 -1.04
C VAL A 76 18.99 5.70 -1.92
N GLY A 77 19.87 5.16 -2.76
CA GLY A 77 19.50 4.42 -3.95
C GLY A 77 18.94 3.03 -3.69
N GLU A 78 17.99 2.65 -4.54
CA GLU A 78 17.79 1.27 -4.94
C GLU A 78 17.88 1.20 -6.46
N ASN A 79 18.78 0.33 -6.92
CA ASN A 79 19.02 0.05 -8.32
C ASN A 79 17.79 -0.63 -8.95
N ALA A 80 16.91 0.16 -9.56
CA ALA A 80 15.93 -0.36 -10.50
C ALA A 80 16.61 -0.53 -11.87
N THR A 81 17.07 -1.74 -12.16
CA THR A 81 17.42 -2.16 -13.53
C THR A 81 16.16 -2.24 -14.38
N PHE A 82 15.70 -1.08 -14.84
CA PHE A 82 14.70 -0.96 -15.90
C PHE A 82 15.40 -0.44 -17.15
N ARG A 83 15.75 -1.34 -18.09
CA ARG A 83 16.17 -0.93 -19.43
C ARG A 83 15.25 -1.52 -20.48
N LEU A 84 14.35 -0.65 -20.93
CA LEU A 84 13.63 -0.69 -22.20
C LEU A 84 14.56 -0.98 -23.40
N ARG A 85 14.09 -1.83 -24.31
CA ARG A 85 14.26 -1.68 -25.77
C ARG A 85 12.92 -2.06 -26.38
N ASN A 86 11.96 -1.15 -26.51
CA ASN A 86 11.74 -0.26 -27.65
C ASN A 86 12.04 -0.89 -29.03
N GLN A 87 10.96 -1.35 -29.67
CA GLN A 87 10.54 -1.21 -31.07
C GLN A 87 11.46 -1.54 -32.26
N SER A 88 10.77 -2.04 -33.29
CA SER A 88 11.09 -2.12 -34.72
C SER A 88 11.76 -3.41 -35.22
N ARG A 89 10.95 -4.26 -35.86
CA ARG A 89 11.25 -4.80 -37.19
C ARG A 89 9.94 -5.22 -37.87
N PHE A 90 9.44 -4.31 -38.69
CA PHE A 90 8.70 -4.62 -39.91
C PHE A 90 9.68 -5.31 -40.86
N THR A 91 9.36 -6.53 -41.27
CA THR A 91 9.41 -7.14 -42.62
C THR A 91 9.23 -8.64 -42.43
#